data_AF-A0A3D4WM22-F1
#
_entry.id   AF-A0A3D4WM22-F1
#
_cell.length_a   1.000
_cell.length_b   1.000
_cell.length_c   1.000
_cell.angle_alpha   90.00
_cell.angle_beta   90.00
_cell.angle_gamma   90.00
#
_symmetry.space_group_name_H-M   'P 1'
#
loop_
_entity.id
_entity.type
_entity.pdbx_description
1 polymer ?
#
loop_
_entity_poly.entity_id
_entity_poly.type
_entity_poly.pdbx_seq_one_letter_code
_entity_poly.pdbx_strand_id
1 'polypeptide(L)'
;MTSDWHPFLLVRPGGLPFLDEIRGDLLEADLLCDNETTVRGWRAISRRLYYNQYGLPGTPWLLQEGAEAWLATSVALFGDNAVFVEFAVGSTADQRTAVAQSLADYKRRYRARRREQRAQISVTFTGQTRQWPVYFDGVHVPEPQPGRIAWELTVIRGHVTDASLPFVLNVEAR
;
A
#
# COMPACT_ATOMS: atom_id res chain seq x y z
N MET A 1 -13.96 4.70 -25.99
CA MET A 1 -14.17 4.67 -24.52
C MET A 1 -12.81 4.63 -23.87
N THR A 2 -12.26 5.76 -23.45
CA THR A 2 -11.03 5.77 -22.64
C THR A 2 -11.38 5.16 -21.29
N SER A 3 -10.81 3.99 -21.02
CA SER A 3 -11.03 3.23 -19.79
C SER A 3 -10.85 4.13 -18.56
N ASP A 4 -11.79 4.02 -17.63
CA ASP A 4 -11.80 4.76 -16.36
C ASP A 4 -10.69 4.22 -15.43
N TRP A 5 -9.45 4.54 -15.75
CA TRP A 5 -8.27 4.18 -14.97
C TRP A 5 -7.43 5.42 -14.68
N HIS A 6 -6.86 5.46 -13.50
CA HIS A 6 -5.88 6.45 -13.09
C HIS A 6 -4.84 5.78 -12.18
N PRO A 7 -3.57 6.22 -12.20
CA PRO A 7 -2.55 5.68 -11.31
C PRO A 7 -2.91 5.90 -9.84
N PHE A 8 -2.53 4.95 -9.00
CA PHE A 8 -2.75 5.05 -7.57
C PHE A 8 -1.63 4.38 -6.79
N LEU A 9 -1.54 4.74 -5.52
CA LEU A 9 -0.73 4.10 -4.51
C LEU A 9 -1.59 3.74 -3.30
N LEU A 10 -1.41 2.54 -2.77
CA LEU A 10 -1.98 2.13 -1.49
C LEU A 10 -0.87 2.12 -0.44
N VAL A 11 -0.98 2.95 0.59
CA VAL A 11 -0.18 2.81 1.81
C VAL A 11 -0.84 1.74 2.67
N ARG A 12 -0.17 0.59 2.76
CA ARG A 12 -0.65 -0.59 3.51
C ARG A 12 -0.63 -0.30 5.01
N PRO A 13 -1.28 -1.12 5.87
CA PRO A 13 -1.23 -0.92 7.32
C PRO A 13 0.19 -0.73 7.86
N GLY A 14 1.15 -1.58 7.45
CA GLY A 14 2.55 -1.45 7.88
C GLY A 14 3.31 -0.24 7.29
N GLY A 15 2.75 0.46 6.31
CA GLY A 15 3.28 1.71 5.76
C GLY A 15 2.67 2.96 6.38
N LEU A 16 1.50 2.87 7.01
CA LEU A 16 0.82 3.99 7.68
C LEU A 16 1.69 4.71 8.73
N PRO A 17 2.52 4.03 9.54
CA PRO A 17 3.52 4.68 10.42
C PRO A 17 4.42 5.71 9.72
N PHE A 18 4.59 5.59 8.40
CA PHE A 18 5.51 6.38 7.59
C PHE A 18 4.76 7.24 6.56
N LEU A 19 3.47 7.50 6.78
CA LEU A 19 2.63 8.18 5.79
C LEU A 19 3.18 9.57 5.42
N ASP A 20 3.65 10.34 6.40
CA ASP A 20 4.20 11.68 6.15
C ASP A 20 5.54 11.63 5.40
N GLU A 21 6.39 10.64 5.70
CA GLU A 21 7.62 10.38 4.93
C GLU A 21 7.28 10.01 3.48
N ILE A 22 6.30 9.12 3.27
CA ILE A 22 5.82 8.71 1.95
C ILE A 22 5.28 9.91 1.17
N ARG A 23 4.50 10.79 1.81
CA ARG A 23 4.00 12.02 1.18
C ARG A 23 5.14 12.96 0.80
N GLY A 24 6.13 13.13 1.67
CA GLY A 24 7.34 13.91 1.40
C GLY A 24 8.11 13.38 0.18
N ASP A 25 8.38 12.08 0.15
CA ASP A 25 9.09 11.46 -0.98
C ASP A 25 8.33 11.59 -2.30
N LEU A 26 7.00 11.45 -2.27
CA LEU A 26 6.15 11.59 -3.45
C LEU A 26 6.19 13.03 -3.98
N LEU A 27 6.12 14.02 -3.08
CA LEU A 27 6.24 15.43 -3.44
C LEU A 27 7.62 15.74 -4.04
N GLU A 28 8.70 15.26 -3.43
CA GLU A 28 10.07 15.42 -3.95
C GLU A 28 10.26 14.76 -5.33
N ALA A 29 9.49 13.69 -5.60
CA ALA A 29 9.49 13.00 -6.89
C ALA A 29 8.54 13.65 -7.92
N ASP A 30 7.97 14.82 -7.65
CA ASP A 30 6.97 15.52 -8.48
C ASP A 30 5.72 14.65 -8.76
N LEU A 31 5.35 13.81 -7.80
CA LEU A 31 4.14 12.98 -7.83
C LEU A 31 3.07 13.62 -6.96
N LEU A 32 2.35 14.57 -7.54
CA LEU A 32 1.29 15.30 -6.86
C LEU A 32 0.02 14.44 -6.73
N CYS A 33 -0.39 14.22 -5.49
CA CYS A 33 -1.64 13.54 -5.13
C CYS A 33 -2.85 14.41 -5.51
N ASP A 34 -3.82 13.82 -6.22
CA ASP A 34 -5.11 14.46 -6.51
C ASP A 34 -6.09 14.27 -5.35
N ASN A 35 -6.09 13.06 -4.77
CA ASN A 35 -7.01 12.70 -3.69
C ASN A 35 -6.40 11.63 -2.78
N GLU A 36 -6.76 11.68 -1.50
CA GLU A 36 -6.35 10.70 -0.51
C GLU A 36 -7.56 10.26 0.31
N THR A 37 -7.83 8.96 0.35
CA THR A 37 -8.96 8.39 1.09
C THR A 37 -8.53 7.18 1.93
N THR A 38 -9.23 6.95 3.04
CA THR A 38 -9.01 5.76 3.85
C THR A 38 -9.84 4.60 3.30
N VAL A 39 -9.20 3.45 3.10
CA VAL A 39 -9.86 2.19 2.77
C VAL A 39 -9.90 1.29 3.99
N ARG A 40 -11.07 0.71 4.27
CA ARG A 40 -11.27 -0.26 5.36
C ARG A 40 -11.34 -1.67 4.81
N GLY A 41 -10.96 -2.65 5.61
CA GLY A 41 -10.98 -4.05 5.18
C GLY A 41 -9.79 -4.41 4.31
N TRP A 42 -8.60 -3.88 4.64
CA TRP A 42 -7.34 -4.18 3.95
C TRP A 42 -7.12 -5.68 3.75
N ARG A 43 -7.53 -6.52 4.71
CA ARG A 43 -7.45 -7.98 4.63
C ARG A 43 -8.22 -8.53 3.43
N ALA A 44 -9.46 -8.09 3.23
CA ALA A 44 -10.29 -8.53 2.11
C ALA A 44 -9.74 -8.04 0.77
N ILE A 45 -9.30 -6.77 0.71
CA ILE A 45 -8.66 -6.18 -0.48
C ILE A 45 -7.40 -6.96 -0.86
N SER A 46 -6.50 -7.18 0.11
CA SER A 46 -5.22 -7.88 -0.08
C SER A 46 -5.40 -9.28 -0.65
N ARG A 47 -6.34 -10.05 -0.10
CA ARG A 47 -6.62 -11.40 -0.61
C ARG A 47 -6.96 -11.36 -2.09
N ARG A 48 -7.80 -10.42 -2.53
CA ARG A 48 -8.14 -10.27 -3.95
C ARG A 48 -6.94 -9.83 -4.78
N LEU A 49 -6.22 -8.79 -4.35
CA LEU A 49 -5.08 -8.24 -5.10
C LEU A 49 -3.97 -9.26 -5.33
N TYR A 50 -3.72 -10.11 -4.33
CA TYR A 50 -2.58 -11.03 -4.27
C TYR A 50 -2.91 -12.48 -4.61
N TYR A 51 -4.19 -12.82 -4.84
CA TYR A 51 -4.61 -14.20 -5.12
C TYR A 51 -3.91 -14.80 -6.34
N ASN A 52 -3.71 -14.03 -7.42
CA ASN A 52 -3.03 -14.56 -8.61
C ASN A 52 -1.57 -14.98 -8.34
N GLN A 53 -0.93 -14.38 -7.32
CA GLN A 53 0.48 -14.62 -7.01
C GLN A 53 0.65 -15.62 -5.86
N TYR A 54 -0.22 -15.56 -4.86
CA TYR A 54 -0.09 -16.32 -3.62
C TYR A 54 -1.35 -17.11 -3.28
N GLY A 55 -2.26 -17.31 -4.23
CA GLY A 55 -3.47 -18.11 -4.04
C GLY A 55 -3.13 -19.56 -3.71
N LEU A 56 -3.93 -20.15 -2.83
CA LEU A 56 -3.84 -21.56 -2.50
C LEU A 56 -4.51 -22.38 -3.63
N PRO A 57 -3.83 -23.38 -4.24
CA PRO A 57 -4.44 -24.19 -5.28
C PRO A 57 -5.73 -24.87 -4.80
N GLY A 58 -6.76 -24.87 -5.65
CA GLY A 58 -8.05 -25.53 -5.36
C GLY A 58 -8.96 -24.82 -4.35
N THR A 59 -8.55 -23.67 -3.81
CA THR A 59 -9.40 -22.86 -2.92
C THR A 59 -9.48 -21.42 -3.42
N PRO A 60 -10.60 -21.02 -4.05
CA PRO A 60 -10.77 -19.63 -4.42
C PRO A 60 -10.75 -18.79 -3.13
N TRP A 61 -10.19 -17.60 -3.19
CA TRP A 61 -10.20 -16.60 -2.11
C TRP A 61 -9.25 -16.82 -0.92
N LEU A 62 -8.51 -17.92 -0.85
CA LEU A 62 -7.48 -18.15 0.17
C LEU A 62 -6.08 -17.92 -0.39
N LEU A 63 -5.21 -17.28 0.41
CA LEU A 63 -3.78 -17.26 0.12
C LEU A 63 -3.09 -18.47 0.75
N GLN A 64 -1.89 -18.77 0.29
CA GLN A 64 -0.97 -19.73 0.92
C GLN A 64 -0.71 -19.33 2.38
N GLU A 65 -0.45 -20.33 3.23
CA GLU A 65 -0.36 -20.16 4.69
C GLU A 65 0.59 -19.01 5.11
N GLY A 66 1.77 -18.92 4.49
CA GLY A 66 2.73 -17.84 4.78
C GLY A 66 2.21 -16.44 4.45
N ALA A 67 1.43 -16.29 3.37
CA ALA A 67 0.83 -15.02 2.98
C ALA A 67 -0.36 -14.65 3.88
N GLU A 68 -1.17 -15.63 4.28
CA GLU A 68 -2.24 -15.43 5.28
C GLU A 68 -1.66 -15.04 6.65
N ALA A 69 -0.60 -15.70 7.10
CA ALA A 69 0.07 -15.38 8.37
C ALA A 69 0.67 -13.96 8.36
N TRP A 70 1.33 -13.58 7.26
CA TRP A 70 1.81 -12.21 7.06
C TRP A 70 0.68 -11.17 7.12
N LEU A 71 -0.44 -11.44 6.44
CA LEU A 71 -1.58 -10.54 6.41
C LEU A 71 -2.24 -10.41 7.78
N ALA A 72 -2.45 -11.53 8.49
CA ALA A 72 -3.01 -11.55 9.83
C ALA A 72 -2.12 -10.79 10.82
N THR A 73 -0.80 -10.98 10.74
CA THR A 73 0.17 -10.27 11.59
C THR A 73 0.16 -8.77 11.30
N SER A 74 0.12 -8.37 10.03
CA SER A 74 0.03 -6.95 9.64
C SER A 74 -1.22 -6.28 10.21
N VAL A 75 -2.37 -6.96 10.13
CA VAL A 75 -3.63 -6.46 10.69
C VAL A 75 -3.61 -6.40 12.21
N ALA A 76 -3.05 -7.42 12.87
CA ALA A 76 -2.94 -7.44 14.32
C ALA A 76 -2.06 -6.31 14.88
N LEU A 77 -0.99 -5.94 14.15
CA LEU A 77 -0.04 -4.92 14.58
C LEU A 77 -0.47 -3.49 14.21
N PHE A 78 -1.05 -3.30 13.02
CA PHE A 78 -1.27 -1.96 12.44
C PHE A 78 -2.74 -1.66 12.13
N GLY A 79 -3.65 -2.59 12.41
CA GLY A 79 -5.05 -2.49 12.07
C GLY A 79 -5.36 -2.87 10.62
N ASP A 80 -6.65 -2.83 10.27
CA ASP A 80 -7.18 -3.30 8.98
C ASP A 80 -7.47 -2.17 7.99
N ASN A 81 -6.74 -1.05 8.12
CA ASN A 81 -6.92 0.14 7.31
C ASN A 81 -5.72 0.35 6.38
N ALA A 82 -5.96 0.91 5.21
CA ALA A 82 -4.93 1.43 4.32
C ALA A 82 -5.34 2.82 3.84
N VAL A 83 -4.38 3.55 3.27
CA VAL A 83 -4.63 4.86 2.63
C VAL A 83 -4.48 4.69 1.13
N PHE A 84 -5.49 5.09 0.39
CA PHE A 84 -5.57 5.07 -1.06
C PHE A 84 -5.31 6.48 -1.60
N VAL A 85 -4.25 6.60 -2.39
CA VAL A 85 -3.76 7.87 -2.95
C VAL A 85 -3.96 7.82 -4.47
N GLU A 86 -4.73 8.76 -5.00
CA GLU A 86 -5.07 8.86 -6.43
C GLU A 86 -4.21 9.94 -7.11
N PHE A 87 -3.83 9.69 -8.36
CA PHE A 87 -3.00 10.61 -9.15
C PHE A 87 -3.53 10.71 -10.58
N ALA A 88 -3.33 11.86 -11.21
CA ALA A 88 -3.63 12.08 -12.63
C ALA A 88 -5.07 11.70 -13.04
N VAL A 89 -6.05 11.87 -12.15
CA VAL A 89 -7.47 11.53 -12.35
C VAL A 89 -8.05 12.33 -13.52
N GLY A 90 -7.73 13.62 -13.61
CA GLY A 90 -8.17 14.51 -14.70
C GLY A 90 -7.25 14.54 -15.92
N SER A 91 -6.16 13.76 -15.92
CA SER A 91 -5.09 13.86 -16.91
C SER A 91 -5.32 13.00 -18.16
N THR A 92 -4.51 13.21 -19.19
CA THR A 92 -4.54 12.39 -20.42
C THR A 92 -3.97 10.99 -20.17
N ALA A 93 -4.23 10.05 -21.10
CA ALA A 93 -3.71 8.68 -21.00
C ALA A 93 -2.18 8.61 -20.96
N ASP A 94 -1.49 9.48 -21.71
CA ASP A 94 -0.03 9.55 -21.72
C ASP A 94 0.52 10.04 -20.37
N GLN A 95 -0.09 11.10 -19.81
CA GLN A 95 0.27 11.62 -18.49
C GLN A 95 0.05 10.57 -17.40
N ARG A 96 -1.11 9.89 -17.42
CA ARG A 96 -1.39 8.78 -16.50
C ARG A 96 -0.36 7.66 -16.62
N THR A 97 0.08 7.34 -17.83
CA THR A 97 1.09 6.29 -18.06
C THR A 97 2.44 6.69 -17.49
N ALA A 98 2.86 7.93 -17.72
CA ALA A 98 4.09 8.48 -17.14
C ALA A 98 4.06 8.44 -15.60
N VAL A 99 2.95 8.87 -14.98
CA VAL A 99 2.78 8.83 -13.52
C VAL A 99 2.80 7.39 -12.99
N ALA A 100 2.13 6.43 -13.66
CA ALA A 100 2.16 5.02 -13.26
C ALA A 100 3.59 4.45 -13.26
N GLN A 101 4.40 4.81 -14.26
CA GLN A 101 5.81 4.40 -14.34
C GLN A 101 6.62 5.02 -13.20
N SER A 102 6.47 6.32 -12.95
CA SER A 102 7.13 7.00 -11.84
C SER A 102 6.76 6.43 -10.46
N LEU A 103 5.50 6.02 -10.26
CA LEU A 103 5.06 5.33 -9.04
C LEU A 103 5.71 3.94 -8.90
N ALA A 104 5.87 3.21 -10.00
CA ALA A 104 6.58 1.92 -9.99
C ALA A 104 8.07 2.11 -9.62
N ASP A 105 8.70 3.17 -10.12
CA ASP A 105 10.08 3.54 -9.78
C ASP A 105 10.22 3.95 -8.33
N TYR A 106 9.29 4.77 -7.84
CA TYR A 106 9.18 5.12 -6.42
C TYR A 106 9.08 3.86 -5.55
N LYS A 107 8.17 2.93 -5.84
CA LYS A 107 8.03 1.67 -5.10
C LYS A 107 9.34 0.88 -5.03
N ARG A 108 10.12 0.84 -6.12
CA ARG A 108 11.44 0.17 -6.14
C ARG A 108 12.42 0.85 -5.19
N ARG A 109 12.53 2.18 -5.24
CA ARG A 109 13.41 2.98 -4.37
C ARG A 109 13.00 2.86 -2.90
N TYR A 110 11.72 3.03 -2.60
CA TYR A 110 11.15 2.89 -1.27
C TYR A 110 11.48 1.51 -0.66
N ARG A 111 11.26 0.43 -1.43
CA ARG A 111 11.60 -0.92 -0.99
C ARG A 111 13.09 -1.10 -0.74
N ALA A 112 13.96 -0.58 -1.60
CA ALA A 112 15.40 -0.66 -1.40
C ALA A 112 15.82 0.02 -0.09
N ARG A 113 15.38 1.27 0.13
CA ARG A 113 15.64 2.02 1.37
C ARG A 113 15.13 1.29 2.61
N ARG A 114 13.91 0.74 2.57
CA ARG A 114 13.34 -0.02 3.72
C ARG A 114 14.08 -1.33 4.00
N ARG A 115 14.67 -1.97 2.99
CA ARG A 115 15.53 -3.16 3.21
C ARG A 115 16.80 -2.78 3.96
N GLU A 116 17.41 -1.65 3.62
CA GLU A 116 18.60 -1.14 4.30
C GLU A 116 18.31 -0.75 5.75
N GLN A 117 17.13 -0.16 5.99
CA GLN A 117 16.67 0.26 7.33
C GLN A 117 16.05 -0.86 8.16
N ARG A 118 15.98 -2.11 7.67
CA ARG A 118 15.24 -3.21 8.33
C ARG A 118 15.64 -3.48 9.79
N ALA A 119 16.90 -3.19 10.15
CA ALA A 119 17.43 -3.40 11.49
C ALA A 119 17.09 -2.26 12.47
N GLN A 120 16.55 -1.15 11.97
CA GLN A 120 16.23 0.05 12.75
C GLN A 120 14.75 0.11 13.15
N ILE A 121 13.89 -0.70 12.52
CA ILE A 121 12.46 -0.71 12.78
C ILE A 121 12.17 -1.61 13.99
N SER A 122 11.72 -1.01 15.09
CA SER A 122 11.27 -1.73 16.30
C SER A 122 9.77 -1.61 16.47
N VAL A 123 9.09 -2.71 16.79
CA VAL A 123 7.65 -2.74 17.07
C VAL A 123 7.44 -3.06 18.54
N THR A 124 6.77 -2.18 19.28
CA THR A 124 6.46 -2.39 20.70
C THR A 124 5.01 -2.84 20.84
N PHE A 125 4.77 -3.98 21.49
CA PHE A 125 3.43 -4.49 21.73
C PHE A 125 3.22 -4.72 23.24
N THR A 126 2.09 -4.24 23.78
CA THR A 126 1.67 -4.47 25.18
C THR A 126 2.73 -4.16 26.25
N GLY A 127 3.44 -3.04 26.11
CA GLY A 127 4.44 -2.60 27.11
C GLY A 127 5.74 -3.42 27.16
N GLN A 128 5.91 -4.39 26.25
CA GLN A 128 7.17 -5.11 26.04
C GLN A 128 7.76 -4.71 24.68
N THR A 129 8.96 -4.13 24.70
CA THR A 129 9.71 -3.86 23.46
C THR A 129 10.33 -5.17 22.98
N ARG A 130 9.88 -5.67 21.84
CA ARG A 130 10.53 -6.78 21.15
C ARG A 130 11.04 -6.28 19.81
N GLN A 131 12.32 -6.51 19.56
CA GLN A 131 12.93 -6.19 18.28
C GLN A 131 12.68 -7.36 17.33
N TRP A 132 11.75 -7.17 16.41
CA TRP A 132 11.65 -8.04 15.25
C TRP A 132 12.28 -7.30 14.06
N PRO A 133 13.21 -7.90 13.32
CA PRO A 133 13.65 -7.36 12.04
C PRO A 133 12.51 -7.56 11.03
N VAL A 134 11.51 -6.67 11.06
CA VAL A 134 10.35 -6.79 10.17
C VAL A 134 10.60 -5.98 8.92
N TYR A 135 10.65 -6.67 7.78
CA TYR A 135 10.60 -6.01 6.48
C TYR A 135 9.15 -5.70 6.13
N PHE A 136 8.78 -4.43 6.12
CA PHE A 136 7.48 -3.98 5.65
C PHE A 136 7.59 -3.47 4.22
N ASP A 137 7.00 -4.21 3.30
CA ASP A 137 6.60 -3.65 2.01
C ASP A 137 5.38 -2.74 2.25
N GLY A 138 5.63 -1.52 2.73
CA GLY A 138 4.60 -0.60 3.24
C GLY A 138 3.71 0.04 2.17
N VAL A 139 4.08 -0.08 0.89
CA VAL A 139 3.31 0.50 -0.21
C VAL A 139 2.96 -0.56 -1.25
N HIS A 140 1.78 -0.41 -1.83
CA HIS A 140 1.35 -1.14 -3.00
C HIS A 140 1.16 -0.16 -4.15
N VAL A 141 1.85 -0.45 -5.26
CA VAL A 141 1.65 0.21 -6.55
C VAL A 141 1.38 -0.91 -7.56
N PRO A 142 0.34 -0.81 -8.40
CA PRO A 142 0.07 -1.75 -9.48
C PRO A 142 1.21 -1.83 -10.48
N GLU A 143 1.21 -2.85 -11.33
CA GLU A 143 2.02 -2.79 -12.55
C GLU A 143 1.54 -1.63 -13.43
N PRO A 144 2.45 -0.91 -14.13
CA PRO A 144 2.11 0.27 -14.92
C PRO A 144 1.44 -0.11 -16.26
N GLN A 145 0.37 -0.89 -16.17
CA GLN A 145 -0.44 -1.35 -17.30
C GLN A 145 -1.89 -0.90 -17.06
N PRO A 146 -2.52 -0.18 -18.00
CA PRO A 146 -3.87 0.34 -17.84
C PRO A 146 -4.90 -0.71 -17.42
N GLY A 147 -4.85 -1.91 -18.03
CA GLY A 147 -5.77 -3.00 -17.70
C GLY A 147 -5.59 -3.53 -16.27
N ARG A 148 -4.35 -3.61 -15.78
CA ARG A 148 -4.07 -4.01 -14.40
C ARG A 148 -4.55 -2.97 -13.41
N ILE A 149 -4.26 -1.69 -13.67
CA ILE A 149 -4.68 -0.58 -12.82
C ILE A 149 -6.22 -0.52 -12.73
N ALA A 150 -6.92 -0.60 -13.87
CA ALA A 150 -8.38 -0.58 -13.91
C ALA A 150 -9.02 -1.73 -13.10
N TRP A 151 -8.46 -2.94 -13.21
CA TRP A 151 -8.92 -4.10 -12.43
C TRP A 151 -8.72 -3.88 -10.92
N GLU A 152 -7.54 -3.41 -10.50
CA GLU A 152 -7.28 -3.17 -9.08
C GLU A 152 -8.14 -2.03 -8.50
N LEU A 153 -8.39 -0.96 -9.27
CA LEU A 153 -9.33 0.10 -8.89
C LEU A 153 -10.72 -0.47 -8.63
N THR A 154 -11.18 -1.42 -9.46
CA THR A 154 -12.47 -2.11 -9.25
C THR A 154 -12.48 -2.91 -7.95
N VAL A 155 -11.35 -3.54 -7.58
CA VAL A 155 -11.21 -4.25 -6.29
C VAL A 155 -11.30 -3.28 -5.11
N ILE A 156 -10.73 -2.08 -5.23
CA ILE A 156 -10.62 -1.11 -4.12
C ILE A 156 -11.90 -0.31 -3.93
N ARG A 157 -12.58 0.12 -5.01
CA ARG A 157 -13.77 1.00 -4.96
C ARG A 157 -14.89 0.47 -4.06
N GLY A 158 -15.02 -0.84 -3.88
CA GLY A 158 -15.99 -1.45 -2.96
C GLY A 158 -15.67 -1.30 -1.47
N HIS A 159 -14.53 -0.68 -1.13
CA HIS A 159 -13.97 -0.63 0.23
C HIS A 159 -13.50 0.78 0.65
N VAL A 160 -13.69 1.79 -0.19
CA VAL A 160 -13.39 3.19 0.12
C VAL A 160 -14.43 3.72 1.11
N THR A 161 -13.97 4.40 2.16
CA THR A 161 -14.85 5.04 3.16
C THR A 161 -14.41 6.48 3.41
N ASP A 162 -15.37 7.41 3.53
CA ASP A 162 -15.11 8.85 3.77
C ASP A 162 -14.54 9.18 5.17
N ALA A 163 -14.15 8.19 5.97
CA ALA A 163 -13.75 8.39 7.35
C ALA A 163 -12.22 8.38 7.51
N SER A 164 -11.63 9.56 7.76
CA SER A 164 -10.26 9.69 8.28
C SER A 164 -10.18 9.08 9.69
N LEU A 165 -9.07 8.38 9.99
CA LEU A 165 -8.80 7.87 11.33
C LEU A 165 -7.57 8.57 11.94
N PRO A 166 -7.61 8.95 13.22
CA PRO A 166 -6.45 9.42 13.94
C PRO A 166 -5.68 8.21 14.44
N PHE A 167 -4.40 8.08 14.09
CA PHE A 167 -3.50 7.27 14.90
C PHE A 167 -2.21 8.07 15.12
N VAL A 168 -1.66 7.93 16.32
CA VAL A 168 -0.39 8.52 16.74
C VAL A 168 0.60 7.37 16.85
N LEU A 169 1.71 7.46 16.16
CA LEU A 169 2.79 6.47 16.21
C LEU A 169 4.09 7.19 16.53
N ASN A 170 4.75 6.77 17.61
CA ASN A 170 6.06 7.29 17.97
C ASN A 170 7.12 6.53 17.16
N VAL A 171 7.64 7.17 16.11
CA VAL A 171 8.83 6.70 15.39
C VAL A 171 10.03 7.40 16.02
N GLU A 172 10.83 6.67 16.80
CA GLU A 172 12.15 7.15 17.20
C GLU A 172 13.14 6.87 16.05
N ALA A 173 13.39 7.87 15.21
CA ALA A 173 14.53 7.86 14.30
C ALA A 173 15.80 8.08 15.13
N ARG A 174 16.74 7.14 15.07
CA ARG A 174 18.10 7.32 15.58
C ARG A 174 18.99 7.94 14.51
#